data_AF-A0A7V9J7E2-F1
#
_entry.id   AF-A0A7V9J7E2-F1
#
_cell.length_a   1.000
_cell.length_b   1.000
_cell.length_c   1.000
_cell.angle_alpha   90.00
_cell.angle_beta   90.00
_cell.angle_gamma   90.00
#
_symmetry.space_group_name_H-M   'P 1'
#
loop_
_entity.id
_entity.type
_entity.pdbx_description
1 polymer ?
#
loop_
_entity_poly.entity_id
_entity_poly.type
_entity_poly.pdbx_seq_one_letter_code
_entity_poly.pdbx_strand_id
1 'polypeptide(L)'
;IGLRLRDQSVRLGAPAAVRIEQAGQLKRVSRASGFVPALLTGKVLGHAPEGRELVLTLNGRVGAVVPINPWWTGPPRFSAILPERMLRQGANSVRAFWTR
;
A
#
# COMPACT_ATOMS: atom_id res chain seq x y z
N ILE A 1 -23.50 -18.88 33.67
CA ILE A 1 -22.31 -18.01 33.87
C ILE A 1 -21.97 -17.43 32.50
N GLY A 2 -22.48 -16.24 32.19
CA GLY A 2 -22.33 -15.61 30.87
C GLY A 2 -21.52 -14.33 31.00
N LEU A 3 -20.33 -14.28 30.40
CA LEU A 3 -19.49 -13.08 30.41
C LEU A 3 -20.02 -12.09 29.37
N ARG A 4 -20.59 -10.99 29.87
CA ARG A 4 -20.95 -9.79 29.13
C ARG A 4 -19.66 -9.16 28.59
N LEU A 5 -19.45 -9.23 27.28
CA LEU A 5 -18.41 -8.47 26.59
C LEU A 5 -18.71 -6.98 26.81
N ARG A 6 -17.94 -6.37 27.71
CA ARG A 6 -17.93 -4.92 27.88
C ARG A 6 -17.46 -4.32 26.57
N ASP A 7 -18.35 -3.55 25.97
CA ASP A 7 -18.14 -2.31 25.22
C ASP A 7 -16.67 -1.85 25.18
N GLN A 8 -15.83 -2.58 24.45
CA GLN A 8 -14.57 -2.07 23.97
C GLN A 8 -14.98 -1.19 22.81
N SER A 9 -15.15 0.08 23.13
CA SER A 9 -15.05 1.17 22.18
C SER A 9 -13.74 0.96 21.40
N VAL A 10 -13.84 0.24 20.28
CA VAL A 10 -12.82 0.19 19.27
C VAL A 10 -12.68 1.64 18.84
N ARG A 11 -11.67 2.31 19.38
CA ARG A 11 -11.15 3.52 18.77
C ARG A 11 -10.71 3.05 17.39
N LEU A 12 -11.59 3.18 16.41
CA LEU A 12 -11.24 3.13 15.00
C LEU A 12 -10.37 4.36 14.78
N GLY A 13 -9.13 4.31 15.26
CA GLY A 13 -8.08 5.18 14.77
C GLY A 13 -8.13 5.03 13.27
N ALA A 14 -8.28 6.15 12.55
CA ALA A 14 -8.38 6.13 11.11
C ALA A 14 -7.29 5.18 10.56
N PRO A 15 -7.64 4.22 9.68
CA PRO A 15 -6.66 3.27 9.20
C PRO A 15 -5.46 4.03 8.66
N ALA A 16 -4.26 3.61 9.08
CA ALA A 16 -3.03 4.31 8.73
C ALA A 16 -2.98 4.56 7.21
N ALA A 17 -2.81 5.83 6.84
CA ALA A 17 -2.87 6.24 5.45
C ALA A 17 -1.56 5.88 4.76
N VAL A 18 -1.63 5.53 3.48
CA VAL A 18 -0.44 5.13 2.71
C VAL A 18 -0.19 6.17 1.62
N ARG A 19 1.03 6.71 1.61
CA ARG A 19 1.51 7.59 0.54
C ARG A 19 2.46 6.84 -0.37
N ILE A 20 2.10 6.76 -1.65
CA ILE A 20 2.90 6.13 -2.71
C ILE A 20 3.67 7.22 -3.44
N GLU A 21 5.00 7.12 -3.51
CA GLU A 21 5.85 8.19 -4.07
C GLU A 21 5.72 8.29 -5.59
N GLN A 22 5.54 7.16 -6.28
CA GLN A 22 5.43 7.11 -7.74
C GLN A 22 4.00 7.38 -8.25
N ALA A 23 3.05 7.79 -7.39
CA ALA A 23 1.66 8.02 -7.78
C ALA A 23 1.51 9.01 -8.95
N GLY A 24 2.40 10.02 -9.05
CA GLY A 24 2.43 10.95 -10.18
C GLY A 24 2.90 10.32 -11.49
N GLN A 25 3.90 9.44 -11.42
CA GLN A 25 4.48 8.76 -12.59
C GLN A 25 3.49 7.77 -13.21
N LEU A 26 2.65 7.15 -12.37
CA LEU A 26 1.59 6.24 -12.81
C LEU A 26 0.48 6.91 -13.64
N LYS A 27 0.35 8.25 -13.60
CA LYS A 27 -0.70 8.97 -14.36
C LYS A 27 -0.40 9.07 -15.86
N ARG A 28 0.86 8.94 -16.26
CA ARG A 28 1.32 9.16 -17.65
C ARG A 28 2.40 8.17 -18.05
N VAL A 29 2.10 6.88 -17.88
CA VAL A 29 3.04 5.81 -18.24
C VAL A 29 3.17 5.75 -19.77
N SER A 30 4.41 5.73 -20.25
CA SER A 30 4.72 5.40 -21.64
C SER A 30 5.43 4.06 -21.67
N ARG A 31 4.84 3.03 -22.29
CA ARG A 31 5.48 1.71 -22.42
C ARG A 31 6.59 1.70 -23.47
N ALA A 32 6.58 2.68 -24.37
CA ALA A 32 7.60 2.85 -25.40
C ALA A 32 8.84 3.64 -24.93
N SER A 33 8.83 4.19 -23.70
CA SER A 33 9.94 5.00 -23.19
C SER A 33 11.16 4.17 -22.73
N GLY A 34 11.02 2.85 -22.63
CA GLY A 34 12.02 1.98 -22.00
C GLY A 34 12.07 2.08 -20.47
N PHE A 35 11.22 2.91 -19.85
CA PHE A 35 11.13 3.06 -18.40
C PHE A 35 9.69 2.93 -17.92
N VAL A 36 9.44 1.91 -17.09
CA VAL A 36 8.13 1.67 -16.46
C VAL A 36 8.30 1.72 -14.93
N PRO A 37 7.46 2.48 -14.20
CA PRO A 37 7.58 2.64 -12.75
C PRO A 37 7.04 1.40 -12.00
N ALA A 38 7.70 0.26 -12.18
CA ALA A 38 7.33 -1.01 -11.58
C ALA A 38 7.70 -1.09 -10.08
N LEU A 39 8.75 -0.39 -9.68
CA LEU A 39 9.14 -0.25 -8.27
C LEU A 39 8.31 0.85 -7.62
N LEU A 40 7.43 0.45 -6.69
CA LEU A 40 6.68 1.36 -5.84
C LEU A 40 7.30 1.41 -4.45
N THR A 41 7.50 2.63 -3.97
CA THR A 41 7.90 2.90 -2.60
C THR A 41 6.90 3.83 -1.95
N GLY A 42 6.86 3.81 -0.63
CA GLY A 42 5.97 4.69 0.08
C GLY A 42 6.14 4.67 1.58
N LYS A 43 5.36 5.54 2.22
CA LYS A 43 5.38 5.75 3.66
C LYS A 43 3.98 5.49 4.22
N VAL A 44 3.95 4.96 5.42
CA VAL A 44 2.73 4.86 6.23
C VAL A 44 2.64 6.09 7.11
N LEU A 45 1.48 6.73 7.11
CA LEU A 45 1.15 7.89 7.92
C LEU A 45 0.28 7.42 9.09
N GLY A 46 0.75 7.65 10.31
CA GLY A 46 0.13 7.11 11.52
C GLY A 46 0.68 5.73 11.89
N HIS A 47 -0.03 5.05 12.78
CA HIS A 47 0.40 3.77 13.32
C HIS A 47 0.00 2.62 12.39
N ALA A 48 0.97 2.01 11.73
CA ALA A 48 0.74 0.81 10.93
C ALA A 48 0.13 -0.30 11.81
N PRO A 49 -0.94 -0.97 11.38
CA PRO A 49 -1.50 -2.07 12.14
C PRO A 49 -0.47 -3.19 12.34
N GLU A 50 -0.28 -3.64 13.59
CA GLU A 50 0.64 -4.71 13.93
C GLU A 50 0.26 -6.03 13.24
N GLY A 51 1.27 -6.78 12.78
CA GLY A 51 1.08 -8.08 12.15
C GLY A 51 0.36 -8.06 10.80
N ARG A 52 0.04 -6.88 10.25
CA ARG A 52 -0.62 -6.74 8.95
C ARG A 52 0.35 -6.35 7.85
N GLU A 53 0.10 -6.92 6.67
CA GLU A 53 0.83 -6.60 5.45
C GLU A 53 0.06 -5.58 4.62
N LEU A 54 0.79 -4.95 3.70
CA LEU A 54 0.23 -4.01 2.75
C LEU A 54 -0.04 -4.70 1.42
N VAL A 55 -1.30 -4.73 1.01
CA VAL A 55 -1.75 -5.18 -0.31
C VAL A 55 -1.76 -4.00 -1.27
N LEU A 56 -1.00 -4.10 -2.35
CA LEU A 56 -1.00 -3.13 -3.44
C LEU A 56 -1.77 -3.67 -4.63
N THR A 57 -2.74 -2.88 -5.08
CA THR A 57 -3.48 -3.14 -6.32
C THR A 57 -3.12 -2.13 -7.39
N LEU A 58 -2.94 -2.60 -8.62
CA LEU A 58 -2.76 -1.80 -9.81
C LEU A 58 -3.88 -2.10 -10.78
N ASN A 59 -4.60 -1.05 -11.19
CA ASN A 59 -5.75 -1.15 -12.09
C ASN A 59 -6.80 -2.18 -11.60
N GLY A 60 -7.01 -2.22 -10.28
CA GLY A 60 -7.97 -3.12 -9.63
C GLY A 60 -7.48 -4.54 -9.37
N ARG A 61 -6.25 -4.91 -9.75
CA ARG A 61 -5.69 -6.25 -9.56
C ARG A 61 -4.58 -6.21 -8.52
N VAL A 62 -4.54 -7.19 -7.62
CA VAL A 62 -3.41 -7.34 -6.68
C VAL A 62 -2.14 -7.60 -7.47
N GLY A 63 -1.12 -6.79 -7.22
CA GLY A 63 0.19 -6.93 -7.85
C GLY A 63 1.31 -7.23 -6.86
N ALA A 64 1.13 -6.89 -5.58
CA ALA A 64 2.06 -7.24 -4.50
C ALA A 64 1.35 -7.26 -3.14
N VAL A 65 1.90 -8.06 -2.22
CA VAL A 65 1.65 -8.02 -0.78
C VAL A 65 3.02 -7.91 -0.12
N VAL A 66 3.23 -6.90 0.72
CA VAL A 66 4.55 -6.62 1.30
C VAL A 66 4.44 -6.26 2.79
N PRO A 67 5.42 -6.66 3.61
CA PRO A 67 5.52 -6.17 4.97
C PRO A 67 5.91 -4.68 4.98
N ILE A 68 5.58 -4.00 6.07
CA ILE A 68 6.17 -2.70 6.39
C ILE A 68 7.52 -2.95 7.06
N ASN A 69 8.57 -2.24 6.63
CA ASN A 69 9.91 -2.41 7.19
C ASN A 69 9.92 -2.01 8.68
N PRO A 70 10.12 -2.95 9.62
CA PRO A 70 10.04 -2.67 11.05
C PRO A 70 11.34 -2.06 11.60
N TRP A 71 12.44 -2.12 10.84
CA TRP A 71 13.77 -1.68 11.28
C TRP A 71 14.12 -0.26 10.82
N TRP A 72 13.20 0.42 10.13
CA TRP A 72 13.43 1.79 9.69
C TRP A 72 13.22 2.78 10.84
N THR A 73 14.22 3.62 11.12
CA THR A 73 14.19 4.58 12.24
C THR A 73 13.32 5.83 11.98
N GLY A 74 12.85 6.03 10.76
CA GLY A 74 11.89 7.08 10.39
C GLY A 74 10.44 6.58 10.26
N PRO A 75 9.56 7.34 9.59
CA PRO A 75 8.20 6.87 9.32
C PRO A 75 8.21 5.49 8.65
N PRO A 76 7.28 4.58 9.01
CA PRO A 76 7.28 3.23 8.45
C PRO A 76 7.20 3.26 6.93
N ARG A 77 7.96 2.39 6.27
CA ARG A 77 8.13 2.39 4.82
C ARG A 77 7.89 1.01 4.22
N PHE A 78 7.53 1.00 2.95
CA PHE A 78 7.46 -0.22 2.15
C PHE A 78 8.15 -0.02 0.80
N SER A 79 8.52 -1.14 0.20
CA SER A 79 9.02 -1.23 -1.17
C SER A 79 8.39 -2.46 -1.82
N ALA A 80 7.89 -2.33 -3.04
CA ALA A 80 7.23 -3.40 -3.77
C ALA A 80 7.52 -3.30 -5.26
N ILE A 81 7.83 -4.43 -5.89
CA ILE A 81 7.89 -4.54 -7.35
C ILE A 81 6.54 -5.06 -7.83
N LEU A 82 5.88 -4.30 -8.70
CA LEU A 82 4.68 -4.75 -9.40
C LEU A 82 5.05 -5.32 -10.77
N PRO A 83 4.34 -6.35 -11.26
CA PRO A 83 4.56 -6.85 -12.61
C PRO A 83 4.32 -5.76 -13.68
N GLU A 84 5.31 -5.50 -14.51
CA GLU A 84 5.22 -4.47 -15.57
C GLU A 84 4.02 -4.67 -16.51
N ARG A 85 3.68 -5.93 -16.80
CA ARG A 85 2.50 -6.29 -17.63
C ARG A 85 1.17 -5.77 -17.09
N MET A 86 1.10 -5.37 -15.82
CA MET A 86 -0.11 -4.77 -15.22
C MET A 86 -0.23 -3.27 -15.51
N LEU A 87 0.87 -2.62 -15.92
CA LEU A 87 0.88 -1.23 -16.35
C LEU A 87 0.30 -1.10 -17.76
N ARG A 88 -0.54 -0.09 -17.94
CA ARG A 88 -1.15 0.29 -19.21
C ARG A 88 -0.50 1.58 -19.69
N GLN A 89 -0.56 1.82 -21.01
CA GLN A 89 -0.22 3.13 -21.56
C GLN A 89 -1.15 4.19 -20.95
N GLY A 90 -0.59 5.33 -20.54
CA GLY A 90 -1.34 6.43 -19.93
C GLY A 90 -1.58 6.25 -18.43
N ALA A 91 -2.81 6.52 -18.00
CA ALA A 91 -3.16 6.58 -16.59
C ALA A 91 -3.35 5.19 -15.97
N ASN A 92 -2.71 4.98 -14.83
CA ASN A 92 -2.83 3.80 -14.00
C ASN A 92 -3.28 4.20 -12.60
N SER A 93 -4.13 3.37 -12.00
CA SER A 93 -4.63 3.59 -10.63
C SER A 93 -3.98 2.59 -9.69
N VAL A 94 -3.33 3.11 -8.64
CA VAL A 94 -2.80 2.30 -7.55
C VAL A 94 -3.60 2.54 -6.28
N ARG A 95 -3.91 1.46 -5.55
CA ARG A 95 -4.54 1.53 -4.23
C ARG A 95 -3.84 0.58 -3.28
N ALA A 96 -3.80 0.96 -2.01
CA ALA A 96 -3.18 0.21 -0.94
C ALA A 96 -4.21 -0.14 0.13
N PHE A 97 -4.15 -1.37 0.65
CA PHE A 97 -5.05 -1.88 1.68
C PHE A 97 -4.24 -2.68 2.70
N TRP A 98 -4.70 -2.70 3.94
CA TRP A 98 -4.16 -3.61 4.95
C TRP A 98 -4.78 -4.99 4.80
N THR A 99 -4.00 -6.05 5.01
CA THR A 99 -4.57 -7.39 5.21
C THR A 99 -5.51 -7.40 6.41
N ARG A 100 -6.42 -8.39 6.47
CA ARG A 100 -7.34 -8.53 7.61
C ARG A 100 -6.60 -9.05 8.83
#